data_AF-A0A5B0N0I7-F1
#
_entry.id   AF-A0A5B0N0I7-F1
#
_cell.length_a   1.000
_cell.length_b   1.000
_cell.length_c   1.000
_cell.angle_alpha   90.00
_cell.angle_beta   90.00
_cell.angle_gamma   90.00
#
_symmetry.space_group_name_H-M   'P 1'
#
loop_
_entity.id
_entity.type
_entity.pdbx_description
1 polymer ?
#
loop_
_entity_poly.entity_id
_entity_poly.type
_entity_poly.pdbx_seq_one_letter_code
_entity_poly.pdbx_strand_id
1 'polypeptide(L)' 'MSESPVATTKTEQPKAVVKAADMSEKLQQAAVDIASDALEKWNIEKDIAAFIKREFDQRHGGTWHVVVGRNFGSYVTHGQ' A
#
# COMPACT_ATOMS: atom_id res chain seq x y z
N MET A 1 2.14 -16.82 -39.62
CA MET A 1 1.53 -15.93 -38.60
C MET A 1 0.83 -16.81 -37.60
N SER A 2 1.48 -17.08 -36.46
CA SER A 2 0.87 -17.81 -35.35
C SER A 2 1.58 -17.35 -34.07
N GLU A 3 1.24 -16.15 -33.59
CA GLU A 3 1.62 -15.74 -32.24
C GLU A 3 0.68 -16.44 -31.25
N SER A 4 1.26 -17.34 -30.46
CA SER A 4 0.64 -17.89 -29.26
C SER A 4 0.67 -16.80 -28.17
N PRO A 5 -0.42 -16.58 -27.40
CA PRO A 5 -0.36 -15.69 -26.26
C PRO A 5 0.49 -16.34 -25.17
N VAL A 6 1.61 -15.69 -24.84
CA VAL A 6 2.46 -16.02 -23.69
C VAL A 6 1.60 -15.98 -22.44
N ALA A 7 1.42 -17.13 -21.79
CA ALA A 7 0.93 -17.23 -20.43
C ALA A 7 1.91 -16.48 -19.52
N THR A 8 1.58 -15.23 -19.20
CA THR A 8 2.33 -14.43 -18.24
C THR A 8 2.09 -15.05 -16.87
N THR A 9 3.10 -15.74 -16.36
CA THR A 9 3.17 -16.23 -14.99
C THR A 9 2.97 -15.06 -14.05
N LYS A 10 1.76 -14.95 -13.49
CA LYS A 10 1.43 -13.97 -12.45
C LYS A 10 2.16 -14.43 -11.20
N THR A 11 3.31 -13.83 -10.90
CA THR A 11 3.90 -13.89 -9.56
C THR A 11 2.78 -13.47 -8.60
N GLU A 12 2.35 -14.37 -7.71
CA GLU A 12 1.25 -14.10 -6.79
C GLU A 12 1.66 -12.93 -5.89
N GLN A 13 1.29 -11.71 -6.29
CA GLN A 13 1.43 -10.55 -5.43
C GLN A 13 0.58 -10.80 -4.18
N PRO A 14 1.11 -10.53 -2.98
CA PRO A 14 0.38 -10.74 -1.75
C PRO A 14 -0.96 -10.00 -1.83
N LYS A 15 -2.06 -10.77 -1.79
CA LYS A 15 -3.41 -10.22 -1.93
C LYS A 15 -3.68 -9.30 -0.74
N ALA A 16 -3.68 -8.00 -0.98
CA ALA A 16 -4.05 -7.03 0.04
C ALA A 16 -5.52 -7.22 0.44
N VAL A 17 -5.77 -7.34 1.74
CA VAL A 17 -7.12 -7.44 2.32
C VAL A 17 -7.39 -6.17 3.10
N VAL A 18 -8.22 -5.28 2.54
CA VAL A 18 -8.63 -4.06 3.21
C VAL A 18 -9.72 -4.36 4.23
N LYS A 19 -9.49 -4.02 5.50
CA LYS A 19 -10.42 -4.28 6.61
C LYS A 19 -11.42 -3.15 6.83
N ALA A 20 -10.97 -1.91 6.70
CA ALA A 20 -11.77 -0.70 6.78
C ALA A 20 -11.09 0.38 5.94
N ALA A 21 -11.89 1.18 5.23
CA ALA A 21 -11.42 2.32 4.46
C ALA A 21 -12.52 3.38 4.42
N ASP A 22 -12.14 4.64 4.67
CA ASP A 22 -12.99 5.81 4.51
C ASP A 22 -12.30 6.76 3.51
N MET A 23 -12.13 6.27 2.29
CA MET A 23 -11.47 6.97 1.20
C MET A 23 -12.01 6.49 -0.15
N SER A 24 -11.82 7.29 -1.20
CA SER A 24 -12.22 6.89 -2.55
C SER A 24 -11.49 5.62 -3.02
N GLU A 25 -12.14 4.79 -3.83
CA GLU A 25 -11.56 3.54 -4.35
C GLU A 25 -10.23 3.77 -5.07
N LYS A 26 -10.10 4.90 -5.78
CA LYS A 26 -8.86 5.29 -6.46
C LYS A 26 -7.71 5.49 -5.48
N LEU A 27 -7.98 6.12 -4.33
CA LEU A 27 -6.97 6.36 -3.30
C LEU A 27 -6.62 5.07 -2.56
N GLN A 28 -7.62 4.23 -2.30
CA GLN A 28 -7.44 2.91 -1.71
C GLN A 28 -6.55 2.02 -2.57
N GLN A 29 -6.79 2.00 -3.90
CA GLN A 29 -5.94 1.23 -4.81
C GLN A 29 -4.51 1.77 -4.82
N ALA A 30 -4.34 3.10 -4.88
CA ALA A 30 -3.01 3.71 -4.79
C ALA A 30 -2.29 3.35 -3.48
N ALA A 31 -3.01 3.25 -2.36
CA ALA A 31 -2.46 2.81 -1.07
C ALA A 31 -1.93 1.38 -1.12
N VAL A 32 -2.72 0.48 -1.72
CA VAL A 32 -2.35 -0.94 -1.89
C VAL A 32 -1.12 -1.07 -2.79
N ASP A 33 -1.08 -0.34 -3.90
CA ASP A 33 0.02 -0.40 -4.87
C ASP A 33 1.32 0.12 -4.22
N ILE A 34 1.26 1.28 -3.55
CA ILE A 34 2.42 1.87 -2.84
C ILE A 34 2.90 0.95 -1.72
N ALA A 35 1.99 0.34 -0.97
CA ALA A 35 2.36 -0.59 0.11
C ALA A 35 3.02 -1.86 -0.43
N SER A 36 2.52 -2.39 -1.56
CA SER A 36 3.10 -3.56 -2.23
C SER A 36 4.53 -3.25 -2.70
N ASP A 37 4.72 -2.12 -3.36
CA ASP A 37 6.03 -1.61 -3.76
C ASP A 37 7.00 -1.45 -2.58
N ALA A 38 6.51 -0.97 -1.44
CA ALA A 38 7.31 -0.76 -0.25
C ALA A 38 7.76 -2.09 0.37
N LEU A 39 6.86 -3.09 0.39
CA LEU A 39 7.13 -4.44 0.91
C LEU A 39 8.13 -5.21 0.03
N GLU A 40 8.17 -4.95 -1.27
CA GLU A 40 9.16 -5.55 -2.17
C GLU A 40 10.55 -4.93 -2.02
N LYS A 41 10.62 -3.61 -1.77
CA LYS A 41 11.88 -2.85 -1.70
C LYS A 41 12.53 -2.90 -0.32
N TRP A 42 11.74 -3.02 0.75
CA TRP A 42 12.21 -2.87 2.12
C TRP A 42 11.74 -4.02 3.00
N ASN A 43 12.62 -4.51 3.88
CA ASN A 43 12.31 -5.57 4.85
C ASN A 43 12.12 -5.05 6.28
N ILE A 44 12.41 -3.77 6.53
CA ILE A 44 12.32 -3.15 7.85
C ILE A 44 11.03 -2.33 7.93
N GLU A 45 10.16 -2.64 8.89
CA GLU A 45 8.85 -2.01 9.08
C GLU A 45 8.94 -0.47 9.12
N LYS A 46 9.97 0.07 9.79
CA LYS A 46 10.25 1.51 9.84
C LYS A 46 10.47 2.12 8.46
N ASP A 47 11.23 1.45 7.60
CA ASP A 47 11.57 1.96 6.26
C ASP A 47 10.39 1.83 5.31
N ILE A 48 9.61 0.75 5.43
CA ILE A 48 8.34 0.56 4.73
C ILE A 48 7.39 1.71 5.09
N ALA A 49 7.18 1.99 6.38
CA ALA A 49 6.29 3.05 6.84
C ALA A 49 6.75 4.43 6.35
N ALA A 50 8.06 4.71 6.43
CA ALA A 50 8.64 5.97 5.94
C ALA A 50 8.46 6.15 4.44
N PHE A 51 8.64 5.08 3.64
CA PHE A 51 8.43 5.11 2.20
C PHE A 51 6.97 5.42 1.84
N ILE A 52 6.02 4.69 2.44
CA ILE A 52 4.58 4.89 2.19
C ILE A 52 4.18 6.32 2.58
N LYS A 53 4.61 6.79 3.77
CA LYS A 53 4.34 8.16 4.23
C LYS A 53 4.83 9.21 3.22
N ARG A 54 6.07 9.08 2.76
CA ARG A 54 6.67 10.04 1.81
C ARG A 54 5.91 10.08 0.49
N GLU A 55 5.54 8.93 -0.06
CA GLU A 55 4.77 8.86 -1.31
C GLU A 55 3.37 9.48 -1.14
N PHE A 56 2.71 9.23 0.00
CA PHE A 56 1.38 9.79 0.28
C PHE A 56 1.42 11.30 0.51
N ASP A 57 2.35 11.79 1.34
CA ASP A 57 2.56 13.21 1.57
C ASP A 57 2.82 13.95 0.25
N GLN A 58 3.61 13.37 -0.65
CA GLN A 58 3.97 13.98 -1.93
C GLN A 58 2.80 14.00 -2.94
N ARG A 59 2.03 12.90 -3.04
CA ARG A 59 0.98 12.76 -4.06
C ARG A 59 -0.35 13.39 -3.65
N HIS A 60 -0.66 13.38 -2.37
CA HIS A 60 -1.98 13.76 -1.85
C HIS A 60 -1.94 14.99 -0.95
N GLY A 61 -0.75 15.48 -0.60
CA GLY A 61 -0.57 16.60 0.31
C GLY A 61 -1.01 16.27 1.74
N GLY A 62 -0.82 17.22 2.64
CA GLY A 62 -1.11 17.06 4.07
C GLY A 62 -0.02 16.28 4.82
N THR A 63 -0.35 15.85 6.04
CA THR A 63 0.53 15.00 6.86
C THR A 63 -0.13 13.65 7.05
N TRP A 64 0.48 12.61 6.50
CA TRP A 64 0.01 11.23 6.65
C TRP A 64 0.70 10.54 7.82
N HIS A 65 -0.07 9.75 8.56
CA HIS A 65 0.42 8.89 9.62
C HIS A 65 0.33 7.45 9.13
N VAL A 66 1.48 6.74 9.12
CA VAL A 66 1.57 5.36 8.65
C VAL A 66 2.11 4.49 9.77
N VAL A 67 1.44 3.36 10.02
CA VAL A 67 1.86 2.35 11.01
C VAL A 67 1.96 1.02 10.29
N VAL A 68 3.10 0.33 10.46
CA VAL A 68 3.37 -0.99 9.89
C VAL A 68 3.85 -1.90 11.01
N GLY A 69 3.24 -3.07 11.13
CA GLY A 69 3.63 -4.06 12.14
C GLY A 69 2.73 -5.29 12.12
N ARG A 70 3.24 -6.40 12.66
CA ARG A 70 2.47 -7.66 12.75
C ARG A 70 1.42 -7.66 13.87
N ASN A 71 1.74 -7.03 15.00
CA ASN A 71 0.85 -6.95 16.18
C ASN A 71 0.85 -5.51 16.71
N PHE A 72 -0.28 -4.83 16.59
CA PHE A 72 -0.45 -3.47 17.10
C PHE A 72 -1.90 -3.22 17.50
N GLY A 73 -2.10 -2.33 18.48
CA GLY A 73 -3.39 -1.71 18.75
C GLY A 73 -3.27 -0.22 18.42
N SER A 74 -4.23 0.31 17.68
CA SER A 74 -4.31 1.74 17.38
C SER A 74 -5.65 2.30 17.84
N TYR A 75 -5.61 3.47 18.46
CA TYR A 75 -6.77 4.31 18.71
C TYR A 75 -6.48 5.66 18.08
N VAL A 76 -7.25 6.01 17.05
CA VAL A 76 -7.07 7.25 16.29
C VAL A 76 -8.42 7.94 16.14
N THR A 77 -8.38 9.26 16.11
CA THR A 77 -9.55 10.11 15.84
C THR A 77 -9.24 10.86 14.55
N HIS A 78 -9.99 10.59 13.47
CA HIS A 78 -9.90 11.39 12.25
C HIS A 78 -11.10 12.34 12.16
N GLY A 79 -10.87 13.54 11.65
CA GLY A 79 -11.94 14.49 11.35
C GLY A 79 -12.75 14.01 10.16
N GLN A 80 -14.08 14.18 10.22
CA GLN A 80 -15.00 13.93 9.11
C GLN A 80 -14.70 14.84 7.92
#